data_AF-A0A9X3NFB8-F1
#
_entry.id   AF-A0A9X3NFB8-F1
#
_cell.length_a   1.000
_cell.length_b   1.000
_cell.length_c   1.000
_cell.angle_alpha   90.00
_cell.angle_beta   90.00
_cell.angle_gamma   90.00
#
_symmetry.space_group_name_H-M   'P 1'
#
loop_
_entity.id
_entity.type
_entity.pdbx_description
1 polymer ?
#
loop_
_entity_poly.entity_id
_entity_poly.type
_entity_poly.pdbx_seq_one_letter_code
_entity_poly.pdbx_strand_id
1 'polypeptide(L)'
;MLGGLLLAAALLVVAPAAAGAHSLIRVLGSEAVYLSQDATSLNTLTVRATGGDIEFLDPTVDGGTDVGTCRPGDITGEPNFWVIQAFCPSGGITRVRVDLGDREDTATITPGLPAIVLGGAGADVITTGDLVDSVDGGDGNDRLATGGGNDVVTAGLGTDDVDAGPGDDSVVVRDGLADSVRCGDGSDRVDADELDVVAGDCETVTRTKTAPPPDTVGIQADKTPPKVDASAVTLQKLGKRAVVRVAATSSERGTIGASGFLDAGDISLPLDNASARINVAGGGAELAIKLTGRALREAKKALKRKRRVTVRLSVVATDAAGNSAARNAPRIRLRA
;
A
#
# COMPACT_ATOMS: atom_id res chain seq x y z
N MET A 1 10.39 -62.36 15.32
CA MET A 1 9.61 -61.31 14.63
C MET A 1 9.95 -59.99 15.30
N LEU A 2 10.88 -59.22 14.74
CA LEU A 2 11.22 -57.88 15.22
C LEU A 2 10.21 -56.88 14.63
N GLY A 3 9.37 -56.26 15.46
CA GLY A 3 8.50 -55.16 15.08
C GLY A 3 9.21 -53.83 15.31
N GLY A 4 9.63 -53.17 14.23
CA GLY A 4 10.22 -51.84 14.27
C GLY A 4 9.15 -50.78 14.54
N LEU A 5 9.32 -50.02 15.61
CA LEU A 5 8.51 -48.85 15.95
C LEU A 5 9.01 -47.67 15.09
N LEU A 6 8.24 -47.29 14.07
CA LEU A 6 8.47 -46.07 13.31
C LEU A 6 8.04 -44.86 14.17
N LEU A 7 9.03 -44.16 14.74
CA LEU A 7 8.82 -42.82 15.29
C LEU A 7 8.61 -41.85 14.12
N ALA A 8 7.37 -41.38 13.94
CA ALA A 8 7.12 -40.21 13.11
C ALA A 8 7.58 -38.96 13.89
N ALA A 9 8.74 -38.43 13.52
CA ALA A 9 9.19 -37.13 14.01
C ALA A 9 8.30 -36.05 13.40
N ALA A 10 7.34 -35.54 14.17
CA ALA A 10 6.64 -34.31 13.83
C ALA A 10 7.68 -33.17 13.87
N LEU A 11 8.08 -32.69 12.69
CA LEU A 11 8.82 -31.45 12.58
C LEU A 11 7.90 -30.34 13.08
N LEU A 12 8.13 -29.88 14.31
CA LEU A 12 7.58 -28.63 14.79
C LEU A 12 8.28 -27.52 13.98
N VAL A 13 7.62 -27.03 12.93
CA VAL A 13 8.03 -25.77 12.29
C VAL A 13 7.72 -24.68 13.31
N VAL A 14 8.75 -24.27 14.04
CA VAL A 14 8.68 -23.06 14.87
C VAL A 14 8.57 -21.91 13.90
N ALA A 15 7.37 -21.32 13.80
CA ALA A 15 7.17 -20.07 13.07
C ALA A 15 8.18 -19.04 13.60
N PRO A 16 8.92 -18.33 12.73
CA PRO A 16 9.82 -17.28 13.18
C PRO A 16 9.03 -16.25 13.97
N ALA A 17 9.58 -15.86 15.12
CA ALA A 17 8.98 -14.87 16.00
C ALA A 17 8.77 -13.52 15.27
N ALA A 18 7.64 -12.89 15.60
CA ALA A 18 7.07 -11.65 15.06
C ALA A 18 7.95 -10.39 15.22
N ALA A 19 9.14 -10.39 14.64
CA ALA A 19 10.00 -9.21 14.54
C ALA A 19 10.25 -8.92 13.06
N GLY A 20 9.31 -8.21 12.43
CA GLY A 20 9.41 -7.80 11.02
C GLY A 20 8.17 -8.05 10.16
N ALA A 21 7.08 -8.60 10.73
CA ALA A 21 5.81 -8.71 10.01
C ALA A 21 5.17 -7.33 9.84
N HIS A 22 4.66 -7.08 8.64
CA HIS A 22 4.02 -5.83 8.26
C HIS A 22 2.49 -5.89 8.40
N SER A 23 1.93 -7.09 8.41
CA SER A 23 0.52 -7.31 8.66
C SER A 23 0.31 -8.35 9.76
N LEU A 24 -0.80 -8.21 10.48
CA LEU A 24 -1.16 -9.04 11.61
C LEU A 24 -2.53 -9.65 11.40
N ILE A 25 -2.61 -10.96 11.42
CA ILE A 25 -3.87 -11.71 11.38
C ILE A 25 -4.08 -12.38 12.73
N ARG A 26 -5.27 -12.18 13.31
CA ARG A 26 -5.65 -12.75 14.61
C ARG A 26 -7.14 -13.02 14.70
N VAL A 27 -7.51 -13.94 15.58
CA VAL A 27 -8.89 -14.07 16.07
C VAL A 27 -9.00 -13.38 17.43
N LEU A 28 -9.91 -12.40 17.54
CA LEU A 28 -10.20 -11.66 18.76
C LEU A 28 -11.68 -11.87 19.13
N GLY A 29 -11.94 -12.76 20.08
CA GLY A 29 -13.32 -13.12 20.43
C GLY A 29 -14.04 -13.78 19.25
N SER A 30 -15.09 -13.13 18.74
CA SER A 30 -15.88 -13.57 17.59
C SER A 30 -15.55 -12.84 16.29
N GLU A 31 -14.38 -12.19 16.23
CA GLU A 31 -13.91 -11.44 15.06
C GLU A 31 -12.60 -12.02 14.54
N ALA A 32 -12.53 -12.23 13.21
CA ALA A 32 -11.26 -12.49 12.53
C ALA A 32 -10.74 -11.16 11.98
N VAL A 33 -9.52 -10.79 12.34
CA VAL A 33 -8.99 -9.44 12.14
C VAL A 33 -7.72 -9.50 11.28
N TYR A 34 -7.68 -8.67 10.26
CA TYR A 34 -6.48 -8.30 9.50
C TYR A 34 -6.11 -6.86 9.84
N LEU A 35 -4.89 -6.61 10.29
CA LEU A 35 -4.37 -5.27 10.57
C LEU A 35 -3.06 -5.06 9.82
N SER A 36 -3.02 -4.06 8.94
CA SER A 36 -1.77 -3.50 8.44
C SER A 36 -1.05 -2.78 9.59
N GLN A 37 0.14 -3.25 9.93
CA GLN A 37 0.97 -2.70 11.02
C GLN A 37 2.01 -1.71 10.52
N ASP A 38 2.20 -1.61 9.20
CA ASP A 38 3.12 -0.67 8.58
C ASP A 38 2.46 0.08 7.43
N ALA A 39 2.38 1.40 7.59
CA ALA A 39 2.06 2.44 6.61
C ALA A 39 2.83 2.39 5.26
N THR A 40 3.73 1.42 5.05
CA THR A 40 4.41 1.22 3.77
C THR A 40 3.98 -0.04 3.04
N SER A 41 3.10 -0.82 3.63
CA SER A 41 2.64 -2.09 3.06
C SER A 41 1.67 -1.78 1.94
N LEU A 42 1.86 -2.42 0.79
CA LEU A 42 0.84 -2.46 -0.24
C LEU A 42 0.07 -3.75 -0.02
N ASN A 43 -1.23 -3.67 0.18
CA ASN A 43 -2.07 -4.82 0.48
C ASN A 43 -2.95 -5.15 -0.73
N THR A 44 -2.85 -6.40 -1.21
CA THR A 44 -3.74 -6.96 -2.22
C THR A 44 -4.50 -8.10 -1.58
N LEU A 45 -5.33 -7.75 -0.61
CA LEU A 45 -5.96 -8.68 0.30
C LEU A 45 -7.18 -9.35 -0.33
N THR A 46 -7.20 -10.68 -0.27
CA THR A 46 -8.41 -11.48 -0.50
C THR A 46 -8.78 -12.19 0.79
N VAL A 47 -10.02 -12.01 1.24
CA VAL A 47 -10.60 -12.75 2.37
C VAL A 47 -11.78 -13.57 1.89
N ARG A 48 -11.77 -14.88 2.11
CA ARG A 48 -12.83 -15.79 1.65
C ARG A 48 -13.03 -16.98 2.58
N ALA A 49 -14.18 -17.64 2.47
CA ALA A 49 -14.42 -18.90 3.18
C ALA A 49 -13.81 -20.09 2.41
N THR A 50 -12.99 -20.88 3.10
CA THR A 50 -12.34 -22.08 2.53
C THR A 50 -12.38 -23.22 3.54
N GLY A 51 -13.13 -24.28 3.26
CA GLY A 51 -13.01 -25.56 3.98
C GLY A 51 -13.21 -25.48 5.51
N GLY A 52 -14.13 -24.64 5.99
CA GLY A 52 -14.38 -24.41 7.42
C GLY A 52 -13.49 -23.34 8.06
N ASP A 53 -12.58 -22.76 7.29
CA ASP A 53 -11.74 -21.63 7.68
C ASP A 53 -12.15 -20.35 6.94
N ILE A 54 -11.73 -19.22 7.48
CA ILE A 54 -11.59 -17.94 6.80
C ILE A 54 -10.15 -17.88 6.32
N GLU A 55 -9.98 -17.82 5.01
CA GLU A 55 -8.70 -17.65 4.34
C GLU A 55 -8.44 -16.17 4.14
N PHE A 56 -7.25 -15.72 4.54
CA PHE A 56 -6.69 -14.42 4.22
C PHE A 56 -5.50 -14.67 3.29
N LEU A 57 -5.47 -14.01 2.13
CA LEU A 57 -4.38 -14.08 1.17
C LEU A 57 -3.97 -12.66 0.79
N ASP A 58 -2.73 -12.31 1.07
CA ASP A 58 -2.14 -11.03 0.69
C ASP A 58 -0.73 -11.27 0.13
N PRO A 59 -0.57 -11.32 -1.20
CA PRO A 59 0.70 -11.61 -1.84
C PRO A 59 1.64 -10.40 -1.92
N THR A 60 1.17 -9.18 -1.62
CA THR A 60 1.96 -7.95 -1.78
C THR A 60 2.53 -7.40 -0.48
N VAL A 61 2.13 -7.94 0.67
CA VAL A 61 2.72 -7.60 1.96
C VAL A 61 4.22 -7.96 2.00
N ASP A 62 5.08 -6.93 1.97
CA ASP A 62 6.52 -7.08 2.21
C ASP A 62 6.77 -7.30 3.71
N GLY A 63 7.81 -8.03 4.09
CA GLY A 63 8.06 -8.37 5.52
C GLY A 63 7.09 -9.40 6.13
N GLY A 64 6.03 -9.78 5.41
CA GLY A 64 5.18 -10.93 5.73
C GLY A 64 4.12 -10.70 6.79
N THR A 65 3.32 -11.74 6.99
CA THR A 65 2.18 -11.72 7.91
C THR A 65 2.44 -12.51 9.18
N ASP A 66 2.21 -11.89 10.33
CA ASP A 66 2.11 -12.59 11.59
C ASP A 66 0.70 -13.18 11.73
N VAL A 67 0.58 -14.51 11.62
CA VAL A 67 -0.70 -15.24 11.59
C VAL A 67 -1.25 -15.65 12.96
N GLY A 68 -0.43 -15.61 14.01
CA GLY A 68 -0.89 -15.76 15.39
C GLY A 68 -1.56 -17.07 15.73
N THR A 69 -2.84 -17.00 16.09
CA THR A 69 -3.66 -18.19 16.39
C THR A 69 -4.18 -18.89 15.14
N CYS A 70 -4.04 -18.27 13.96
CA CYS A 70 -4.41 -18.85 12.69
C CYS A 70 -3.28 -19.73 12.15
N ARG A 71 -3.62 -20.62 11.22
CA ARG A 71 -2.68 -21.54 10.59
C ARG A 71 -2.04 -20.87 9.37
N PRO A 72 -0.71 -20.88 9.21
CA PRO A 72 -0.08 -20.37 8.01
C PRO A 72 -0.41 -21.24 6.80
N GLY A 73 -0.56 -20.61 5.64
CA GLY A 73 -0.72 -21.22 4.32
C GLY A 73 0.54 -21.05 3.46
N ASP A 74 0.34 -20.55 2.25
CA ASP A 74 1.38 -20.19 1.30
C ASP A 74 2.42 -19.20 1.86
N ILE A 75 3.68 -19.43 1.44
CA ILE A 75 4.85 -18.63 1.77
C ILE A 75 5.53 -18.12 0.50
N THR A 76 6.19 -16.96 0.56
CA THR A 76 6.95 -16.41 -0.57
C THR A 76 8.20 -17.25 -0.88
N GLY A 77 8.60 -17.31 -2.16
CA GLY A 77 9.82 -17.99 -2.61
C GLY A 77 11.12 -17.17 -2.45
N GLU A 78 11.06 -16.03 -1.78
CA GLU A 78 12.18 -15.09 -1.56
C GLU A 78 13.12 -15.58 -0.43
N PRO A 79 14.38 -15.12 -0.35
CA PRO A 79 15.39 -15.66 0.58
C PRO A 79 15.04 -15.54 2.08
N ASN A 80 13.97 -14.82 2.44
CA ASN A 80 13.49 -14.65 3.82
C ASN A 80 12.17 -15.39 4.12
N PHE A 81 11.54 -16.07 3.15
CA PHE A 81 10.29 -16.85 3.28
C PHE A 81 9.22 -16.23 4.19
N TRP A 82 8.37 -15.37 3.62
CA TRP A 82 7.29 -14.68 4.34
C TRP A 82 5.96 -15.40 4.18
N VAL A 83 5.13 -15.44 5.22
CA VAL A 83 3.76 -15.95 5.11
C VAL A 83 2.89 -14.91 4.41
N ILE A 84 2.22 -15.30 3.34
CA ILE A 84 1.29 -14.45 2.57
C ILE A 84 -0.14 -14.95 2.62
N GLN A 85 -0.37 -16.11 3.24
CA GLN A 85 -1.70 -16.70 3.37
C GLN A 85 -1.88 -17.27 4.77
N ALA A 86 -3.08 -17.09 5.33
CA ALA A 86 -3.46 -17.61 6.64
C ALA A 86 -4.87 -18.20 6.62
N PHE A 87 -5.09 -19.23 7.43
CA PHE A 87 -6.37 -19.91 7.61
C PHE A 87 -6.79 -19.82 9.08
N CYS A 88 -7.83 -19.04 9.35
CA CYS A 88 -8.41 -18.88 10.68
C CYS A 88 -9.69 -19.73 10.79
N PRO A 89 -9.91 -20.52 11.85
CA PRO A 89 -11.14 -21.27 12.01
C PRO A 89 -12.38 -20.35 11.98
N SER A 90 -13.38 -20.67 11.16
CA SER A 90 -14.61 -19.88 11.07
C SER A 90 -15.57 -20.11 12.26
N GLY A 91 -15.38 -21.21 13.00
CA GLY A 91 -16.24 -21.59 14.11
C GLY A 91 -16.29 -20.53 15.21
N GLY A 92 -17.48 -19.95 15.42
CA GLY A 92 -17.69 -18.90 16.43
C GLY A 92 -17.33 -17.49 15.96
N ILE A 93 -16.86 -17.33 14.72
CA ILE A 93 -16.63 -16.02 14.12
C ILE A 93 -17.94 -15.50 13.53
N THR A 94 -18.23 -14.24 13.82
CA THR A 94 -19.46 -13.55 13.44
C THR A 94 -19.21 -12.38 12.50
N ARG A 95 -17.94 -11.96 12.35
CA ARG A 95 -17.53 -10.80 11.57
C ARG A 95 -16.05 -10.88 11.20
N VAL A 96 -15.70 -10.30 10.06
CA VAL A 96 -14.32 -9.98 9.68
C VAL A 96 -14.06 -8.50 9.88
N ARG A 97 -12.87 -8.14 10.38
CA ARG A 97 -12.40 -6.76 10.46
C ARG A 97 -11.11 -6.61 9.68
N VAL A 98 -11.04 -5.58 8.87
CA VAL A 98 -9.90 -5.29 8.01
C VAL A 98 -9.50 -3.84 8.18
N ASP A 99 -8.21 -3.62 8.42
CA ASP A 99 -7.55 -2.32 8.40
C ASP A 99 -6.39 -2.44 7.40
N LEU A 100 -6.55 -1.80 6.24
CA LEU A 100 -5.59 -1.84 5.13
C LEU A 100 -4.43 -0.84 5.36
N GLY A 101 -4.70 0.25 6.10
CA GLY A 101 -3.68 1.17 6.58
C GLY A 101 -3.40 2.28 5.58
N ASP A 102 -2.12 2.56 5.32
CA ASP A 102 -1.76 3.60 4.34
C ASP A 102 -1.27 2.92 3.06
N ARG A 103 -1.48 3.61 1.93
CA ARG A 103 -1.23 3.29 0.50
C ARG A 103 -2.48 2.89 -0.27
N GLU A 104 -2.33 2.89 -1.59
CA GLU A 104 -3.35 2.44 -2.56
C GLU A 104 -3.54 0.93 -2.45
N ASP A 105 -4.48 0.49 -1.64
CA ASP A 105 -4.72 -0.91 -1.36
C ASP A 105 -5.86 -1.49 -2.19
N THR A 106 -5.89 -2.82 -2.28
CA THR A 106 -6.96 -3.54 -2.96
C THR A 106 -7.44 -4.67 -2.06
N ALA A 107 -8.74 -4.68 -1.74
CA ALA A 107 -9.34 -5.69 -0.89
C ALA A 107 -10.59 -6.30 -1.52
N THR A 108 -10.70 -7.63 -1.47
CA THR A 108 -11.93 -8.38 -1.78
C THR A 108 -12.29 -9.25 -0.58
N ILE A 109 -13.38 -8.90 0.10
CA ILE A 109 -13.79 -9.49 1.39
C ILE A 109 -15.13 -10.21 1.21
N THR A 110 -15.07 -11.51 0.88
CA THR A 110 -16.26 -12.35 0.66
C THR A 110 -16.25 -13.64 1.49
N PRO A 111 -16.04 -13.58 2.83
CA PRO A 111 -16.08 -14.77 3.69
C PRO A 111 -17.49 -15.33 3.93
N GLY A 112 -18.55 -14.67 3.44
CA GLY A 112 -19.93 -14.97 3.83
C GLY A 112 -20.23 -14.61 5.30
N LEU A 113 -19.55 -13.57 5.79
CA LEU A 113 -19.74 -12.96 7.11
C LEU A 113 -19.76 -11.43 6.93
N PRO A 114 -20.46 -10.68 7.79
CA PRO A 114 -20.32 -9.24 7.90
C PRO A 114 -18.86 -8.80 7.98
N ALA A 115 -18.55 -7.65 7.38
CA ALA A 115 -17.24 -7.02 7.35
C ALA A 115 -17.29 -5.62 7.98
N ILE A 116 -16.21 -5.24 8.64
CA ILE A 116 -15.86 -3.83 8.88
C ILE A 116 -14.52 -3.62 8.20
N VAL A 117 -14.46 -2.71 7.24
CA VAL A 117 -13.26 -2.42 6.45
C VAL A 117 -12.90 -0.95 6.60
N LEU A 118 -11.65 -0.69 6.92
CA LEU A 118 -11.02 0.63 6.86
C LEU A 118 -9.97 0.57 5.75
N GLY A 119 -10.16 1.38 4.70
CA GLY A 119 -9.18 1.57 3.63
C GLY A 119 -7.98 2.33 4.15
N GLY A 120 -8.22 3.54 4.62
CA GLY A 120 -7.21 4.39 5.25
C GLY A 120 -6.73 5.43 4.26
N ALA A 121 -5.43 5.70 4.17
CA ALA A 121 -4.93 6.76 3.29
C ALA A 121 -4.41 6.17 1.97
N GLY A 122 -4.93 6.56 0.83
CA GLY A 122 -4.55 5.99 -0.47
C GLY A 122 -5.76 5.94 -1.38
N ALA A 123 -5.54 5.75 -2.68
CA ALA A 123 -6.65 5.47 -3.60
C ALA A 123 -6.95 3.97 -3.55
N ASP A 124 -7.93 3.59 -2.75
CA ASP A 124 -8.23 2.20 -2.43
C ASP A 124 -9.28 1.60 -3.36
N VAL A 125 -9.24 0.28 -3.50
CA VAL A 125 -10.24 -0.50 -4.22
C VAL A 125 -10.77 -1.58 -3.28
N ILE A 126 -11.95 -1.37 -2.74
CA ILE A 126 -12.56 -2.23 -1.72
C ILE A 126 -13.83 -2.86 -2.29
N THR A 127 -13.92 -4.18 -2.19
CA THR A 127 -15.14 -4.94 -2.51
C THR A 127 -15.50 -5.85 -1.35
N THR A 128 -16.73 -5.76 -0.82
CA THR A 128 -17.24 -6.64 0.23
C THR A 128 -18.33 -7.59 -0.29
N GLY A 129 -19.11 -8.23 0.59
CA GLY A 129 -19.94 -9.39 0.25
C GLY A 129 -21.45 -9.12 0.37
N ASP A 130 -22.27 -10.17 0.28
CA ASP A 130 -23.73 -10.03 0.30
C ASP A 130 -24.35 -9.92 1.72
N LEU A 131 -23.60 -9.48 2.72
CA LEU A 131 -24.08 -9.32 4.09
C LEU A 131 -23.86 -7.88 4.58
N VAL A 132 -24.52 -7.52 5.68
CA VAL A 132 -24.39 -6.18 6.27
C VAL A 132 -22.94 -5.84 6.59
N ASP A 133 -22.39 -4.93 5.80
CA ASP A 133 -21.00 -4.50 5.84
C ASP A 133 -20.90 -3.02 6.26
N SER A 134 -19.73 -2.65 6.80
CA SER A 134 -19.38 -1.27 7.09
C SER A 134 -18.04 -0.97 6.45
N VAL A 135 -18.02 0.00 5.55
CA VAL A 135 -16.83 0.38 4.78
C VAL A 135 -16.54 1.86 4.95
N ASP A 136 -15.31 2.17 5.33
CA ASP A 136 -14.73 3.51 5.36
C ASP A 136 -13.58 3.52 4.35
N GLY A 137 -13.69 4.29 3.28
CA GLY A 137 -12.63 4.43 2.26
C GLY A 137 -11.42 5.15 2.83
N GLY A 138 -11.66 6.32 3.41
CA GLY A 138 -10.65 7.10 4.11
C GLY A 138 -10.16 8.28 3.27
N ASP A 139 -8.86 8.56 3.27
CA ASP A 139 -8.30 9.69 2.53
C ASP A 139 -7.79 9.21 1.17
N GLY A 140 -8.40 9.62 0.06
CA GLY A 140 -7.93 9.27 -1.27
C GLY A 140 -9.05 9.23 -2.28
N ASN A 141 -8.75 8.74 -3.48
CA ASN A 141 -9.77 8.62 -4.52
C ASN A 141 -10.18 7.15 -4.61
N ASP A 142 -11.21 6.79 -3.86
CA ASP A 142 -11.53 5.41 -3.56
C ASP A 142 -12.56 4.82 -4.52
N ARG A 143 -12.53 3.50 -4.66
CA ARG A 143 -13.57 2.71 -5.34
C ARG A 143 -14.13 1.69 -4.38
N LEU A 144 -15.36 1.91 -3.95
CA LEU A 144 -16.01 1.11 -2.92
C LEU A 144 -17.20 0.37 -3.55
N ALA A 145 -17.24 -0.95 -3.37
CA ALA A 145 -18.36 -1.79 -3.79
C ALA A 145 -18.80 -2.71 -2.65
N THR A 146 -19.94 -2.47 -2.00
CA THR A 146 -20.29 -3.23 -0.79
C THR A 146 -21.09 -4.50 -1.02
N GLY A 147 -21.73 -4.64 -2.18
CA GLY A 147 -22.36 -5.89 -2.56
C GLY A 147 -23.82 -5.90 -2.15
N GLY A 148 -24.29 -6.96 -1.51
CA GLY A 148 -25.66 -7.02 -1.02
C GLY A 148 -25.72 -6.85 0.49
N GLY A 149 -26.86 -6.45 1.04
CA GLY A 149 -26.97 -6.22 2.48
C GLY A 149 -27.44 -4.80 2.76
N ASN A 150 -27.60 -4.47 4.03
CA ASN A 150 -27.96 -3.10 4.42
C ASN A 150 -26.70 -2.44 4.93
N ASP A 151 -25.94 -1.85 4.04
CA ASP A 151 -24.55 -1.47 4.27
C ASP A 151 -24.42 -0.02 4.76
N VAL A 152 -23.30 0.24 5.43
CA VAL A 152 -22.92 1.60 5.84
C VAL A 152 -21.61 1.95 5.19
N VAL A 153 -21.65 2.93 4.29
CA VAL A 153 -20.48 3.37 3.52
C VAL A 153 -20.14 4.82 3.87
N THR A 154 -18.90 5.08 4.23
CA THR A 154 -18.32 6.42 4.26
C THR A 154 -17.20 6.43 3.22
N ALA A 155 -17.31 7.28 2.21
CA ALA A 155 -16.29 7.34 1.17
C ALA A 155 -15.00 7.96 1.73
N GLY A 156 -15.13 9.10 2.40
CA GLY A 156 -14.04 9.77 3.09
C GLY A 156 -13.68 11.07 2.40
N LEU A 157 -12.38 11.43 2.35
CA LEU A 157 -11.90 12.62 1.67
C LEU A 157 -11.38 12.25 0.28
N GLY A 158 -11.93 12.83 -0.78
CA GLY A 158 -11.31 12.78 -2.10
C GLY A 158 -12.27 12.86 -3.26
N THR A 159 -12.24 11.88 -4.15
CA THR A 159 -13.12 11.87 -5.32
C THR A 159 -13.38 10.41 -5.61
N ASP A 160 -14.51 9.96 -5.12
CA ASP A 160 -14.78 8.56 -4.85
C ASP A 160 -15.87 8.02 -5.78
N ASP A 161 -15.82 6.72 -6.02
CA ASP A 161 -16.83 5.97 -6.77
C ASP A 161 -17.40 4.88 -5.85
N VAL A 162 -18.65 5.07 -5.43
CA VAL A 162 -19.36 4.18 -4.52
C VAL A 162 -20.45 3.44 -5.26
N ASP A 163 -20.46 2.11 -5.13
CA ASP A 163 -21.50 1.19 -5.57
C ASP A 163 -21.99 0.41 -4.33
N ALA A 164 -23.08 0.86 -3.71
CA ALA A 164 -23.56 0.24 -2.47
C ALA A 164 -24.16 -1.15 -2.75
N GLY A 165 -24.93 -1.27 -3.83
CA GLY A 165 -25.47 -2.54 -4.34
C GLY A 165 -26.85 -2.86 -3.75
N PRO A 166 -27.33 -4.11 -3.79
CA PRO A 166 -28.70 -4.39 -3.36
C PRO A 166 -28.89 -4.40 -1.82
N GLY A 167 -29.86 -3.63 -1.33
CA GLY A 167 -30.35 -3.65 0.04
C GLY A 167 -30.63 -2.23 0.55
N ASP A 168 -30.94 -2.05 1.83
CA ASP A 168 -31.23 -0.70 2.35
C ASP A 168 -29.96 -0.04 2.88
N ASP A 169 -29.29 0.74 2.04
CA ASP A 169 -27.95 1.27 2.31
C ASP A 169 -27.95 2.69 2.87
N SER A 170 -26.86 3.01 3.56
CA SER A 170 -26.56 4.35 4.08
C SER A 170 -25.18 4.79 3.63
N VAL A 171 -25.11 5.75 2.72
CA VAL A 171 -23.87 6.26 2.13
C VAL A 171 -23.60 7.71 2.57
N VAL A 172 -22.36 8.02 2.92
CA VAL A 172 -21.88 9.37 3.23
C VAL A 172 -20.73 9.73 2.28
N VAL A 173 -20.95 10.77 1.47
CA VAL A 173 -20.01 11.35 0.49
C VAL A 173 -19.94 12.88 0.64
N ARG A 174 -20.23 13.37 1.85
CA ARG A 174 -20.34 14.80 2.12
C ARG A 174 -19.01 15.38 2.60
N ASP A 175 -18.04 15.48 1.69
CA ASP A 175 -16.66 15.84 2.02
C ASP A 175 -16.24 17.22 1.45
N GLY A 176 -17.05 17.82 0.57
CA GLY A 176 -16.78 19.10 -0.10
C GLY A 176 -16.01 18.96 -1.43
N LEU A 177 -15.77 17.74 -1.89
CA LEU A 177 -15.21 17.38 -3.19
C LEU A 177 -16.29 16.67 -4.02
N ALA A 178 -15.92 16.05 -5.14
CA ALA A 178 -16.91 15.54 -6.09
C ALA A 178 -16.89 14.02 -6.11
N ASP A 179 -17.99 13.39 -5.70
CA ASP A 179 -18.13 11.94 -5.67
C ASP A 179 -19.19 11.42 -6.64
N SER A 180 -19.15 10.11 -6.90
CA SER A 180 -20.15 9.38 -7.70
C SER A 180 -20.73 8.25 -6.87
N VAL A 181 -22.05 8.21 -6.73
CA VAL A 181 -22.75 7.18 -5.94
C VAL A 181 -23.79 6.47 -6.80
N ARG A 182 -23.76 5.14 -6.79
CA ARG A 182 -24.82 4.24 -7.26
C ARG A 182 -25.34 3.46 -6.06
N CYS A 183 -26.64 3.55 -5.81
CA CYS A 183 -27.21 2.88 -4.65
C CYS A 183 -27.56 1.42 -4.96
N GLY A 184 -28.20 1.13 -6.10
CA GLY A 184 -28.67 -0.22 -6.39
C GLY A 184 -30.16 -0.40 -6.10
N ASP A 185 -30.58 -1.65 -5.83
CA ASP A 185 -31.97 -1.98 -5.54
C ASP A 185 -32.20 -1.90 -4.02
N GLY A 186 -33.14 -1.09 -3.54
CA GLY A 186 -33.38 -1.01 -2.11
C GLY A 186 -34.15 0.21 -1.66
N SER A 187 -33.98 0.59 -0.40
CA SER A 187 -34.43 1.88 0.14
C SER A 187 -33.25 2.62 0.76
N ASP A 188 -32.57 3.39 -0.06
CA ASP A 188 -31.25 3.93 0.22
C ASP A 188 -31.28 5.35 0.72
N ARG A 189 -30.25 5.68 1.52
CA ARG A 189 -30.02 7.03 2.03
C ARG A 189 -28.62 7.48 1.70
N VAL A 190 -28.51 8.66 1.12
CA VAL A 190 -27.22 9.30 0.81
C VAL A 190 -27.16 10.68 1.48
N ASP A 191 -26.13 10.92 2.30
CA ASP A 191 -25.72 12.26 2.74
C ASP A 191 -24.59 12.75 1.81
N ALA A 192 -24.93 13.71 0.96
CA ALA A 192 -24.08 14.25 -0.09
C ALA A 192 -24.00 15.78 0.01
N ASP A 193 -23.11 16.39 -0.78
CA ASP A 193 -23.15 17.82 -1.05
C ASP A 193 -23.62 18.16 -2.47
N GLU A 194 -23.29 19.38 -2.94
CA GLU A 194 -23.78 19.93 -4.20
C GLU A 194 -22.91 19.52 -5.39
N LEU A 195 -21.70 19.01 -5.15
CA LEU A 195 -20.74 18.60 -6.18
C LEU A 195 -20.95 17.15 -6.62
N ASP A 196 -21.62 16.34 -5.79
CA ASP A 196 -21.77 14.90 -6.01
C ASP A 196 -22.79 14.51 -7.07
N VAL A 197 -22.43 13.48 -7.83
CA VAL A 197 -23.29 12.79 -8.78
C VAL A 197 -23.87 11.56 -8.10
N VAL A 198 -25.05 11.73 -7.53
CA VAL A 198 -25.83 10.62 -6.97
C VAL A 198 -26.81 10.10 -8.02
N ALA A 199 -26.75 8.80 -8.30
CA ALA A 199 -27.60 8.14 -9.27
C ALA A 199 -29.09 8.18 -8.88
N GLY A 200 -29.95 8.01 -9.89
CA GLY A 200 -31.41 8.16 -9.72
C GLY A 200 -32.10 6.96 -9.05
N ASP A 201 -31.33 5.92 -8.71
CA ASP A 201 -31.74 4.75 -7.95
C ASP A 201 -31.68 4.98 -6.43
N CYS A 202 -31.06 6.06 -5.94
CA CYS A 202 -31.06 6.40 -4.51
C CYS A 202 -32.36 7.09 -4.06
N GLU A 203 -33.14 6.49 -3.17
CA GLU A 203 -34.47 6.99 -2.76
C GLU A 203 -34.41 8.29 -1.94
N THR A 204 -33.48 8.39 -1.00
CA THR A 204 -33.39 9.52 -0.07
C THR A 204 -32.02 10.17 -0.14
N VAL A 205 -31.92 11.32 -0.81
CA VAL A 205 -30.67 12.07 -0.91
C VAL A 205 -30.78 13.39 -0.16
N THR A 206 -29.99 13.53 0.91
CA THR A 206 -29.78 14.80 1.60
C THR A 206 -28.61 15.51 0.94
N ARG A 207 -28.81 16.77 0.53
CA ARG A 207 -27.74 17.61 -0.01
C ARG A 207 -27.48 18.79 0.90
N THR A 208 -26.28 18.86 1.45
CA THR A 208 -25.83 19.98 2.26
C THR A 208 -24.59 20.57 1.63
N LYS A 209 -24.64 21.85 1.26
CA LYS A 209 -23.46 22.54 0.75
C LYS A 209 -22.34 22.48 1.78
N THR A 210 -21.30 21.74 1.42
CA THR A 210 -20.08 21.60 2.20
C THR A 210 -19.02 22.46 1.53
N ALA A 211 -18.29 23.23 2.32
CA ALA A 211 -17.12 23.90 1.76
C ALA A 211 -16.09 22.81 1.45
N PRO A 212 -15.39 22.88 0.30
CA PRO A 212 -14.27 22.00 0.08
C PRO A 212 -13.35 22.07 1.30
N PRO A 213 -12.73 20.95 1.68
CA PRO A 213 -11.68 20.97 2.68
C PRO A 213 -10.74 22.11 2.28
N PRO A 214 -10.38 23.03 3.19
CA PRO A 214 -9.49 24.13 2.84
C PRO A 214 -8.31 23.58 2.04
N ASP A 215 -7.80 24.34 1.06
CA ASP A 215 -6.58 24.03 0.26
C ASP A 215 -5.31 23.81 1.14
N THR A 216 -5.46 23.61 2.44
CA THR A 216 -4.58 22.84 3.29
C THR A 216 -4.59 21.38 2.85
N VAL A 217 -3.71 21.10 1.91
CA VAL A 217 -2.72 20.09 2.17
C VAL A 217 -2.16 20.32 3.61
N GLY A 218 -2.71 19.58 4.58
CA GLY A 218 -2.31 19.46 5.99
C GLY A 218 -2.71 20.60 6.94
N ILE A 219 -3.69 20.38 7.84
CA ILE A 219 -3.61 20.66 9.29
C ILE A 219 -4.59 19.74 10.10
N GLN A 220 -4.40 18.42 10.14
CA GLN A 220 -3.46 17.96 11.15
C GLN A 220 -2.14 18.10 10.46
N ALA A 221 -1.17 18.76 11.07
CA ALA A 221 0.17 18.65 10.55
C ALA A 221 0.50 17.18 10.72
N ASP A 222 0.28 16.40 9.67
CA ASP A 222 1.14 15.28 9.43
C ASP A 222 2.53 15.89 9.55
N LYS A 223 3.17 15.59 10.66
CA LYS A 223 4.54 15.95 10.97
C LYS A 223 5.43 14.75 10.73
N THR A 224 4.83 13.64 10.32
CA THR A 224 5.49 12.37 10.08
C THR A 224 6.02 12.46 8.67
N PRO A 225 7.35 12.46 8.49
CA PRO A 225 7.90 12.41 7.15
C PRO A 225 7.53 11.09 6.47
N PRO A 226 7.35 11.09 5.13
CA PRO A 226 7.07 9.86 4.41
C PRO A 226 8.19 8.87 4.62
N LYS A 227 7.87 7.58 4.75
CA LYS A 227 8.89 6.52 4.77
C LYS A 227 9.43 6.33 3.35
N VAL A 228 10.76 6.44 3.23
CA VAL A 228 11.48 6.35 1.96
C VAL A 228 12.44 5.19 1.99
N ASP A 229 12.38 4.34 0.97
CA ASP A 229 13.43 3.38 0.68
C ASP A 229 14.06 3.63 -0.70
N ALA A 230 15.31 3.18 -0.85
CA ALA A 230 16.10 3.37 -2.04
C ALA A 230 16.93 2.11 -2.33
N SER A 231 16.68 1.50 -3.48
CA SER A 231 17.39 0.30 -3.93
C SER A 231 18.02 0.52 -5.30
N ALA A 232 19.16 -0.12 -5.53
CA ALA A 232 19.84 -0.03 -6.82
C ALA A 232 20.72 -1.25 -7.06
N VAL A 233 20.80 -1.66 -8.33
CA VAL A 233 21.89 -2.54 -8.77
C VAL A 233 23.22 -1.83 -8.52
N THR A 234 24.07 -2.40 -7.67
CA THR A 234 25.32 -1.77 -7.20
C THR A 234 26.42 -1.73 -8.28
N LEU A 235 26.24 -2.41 -9.41
CA LEU A 235 27.15 -2.35 -10.57
C LEU A 235 26.35 -2.02 -11.84
N GLN A 236 26.48 -0.80 -12.34
CA GLN A 236 25.75 -0.33 -13.53
C GLN A 236 26.67 0.00 -14.69
N LYS A 237 26.22 -0.30 -15.90
CA LYS A 237 26.95 0.05 -17.13
C LYS A 237 26.64 1.49 -17.52
N LEU A 238 27.67 2.31 -17.68
CA LEU A 238 27.56 3.66 -18.22
C LEU A 238 27.38 3.60 -19.74
N GLY A 239 26.15 3.34 -20.17
CA GLY A 239 25.79 3.25 -21.58
C GLY A 239 25.86 4.60 -22.32
N LYS A 240 25.53 4.58 -23.62
CA LYS A 240 25.54 5.79 -24.49
C LYS A 240 24.68 6.93 -23.95
N ARG A 241 23.56 6.61 -23.28
CA ARG A 241 22.63 7.58 -22.68
C ARG A 241 23.14 8.18 -21.35
N ALA A 242 24.20 7.62 -20.78
CA ALA A 242 24.85 8.09 -19.55
C ALA A 242 23.89 8.25 -18.36
N VAL A 243 22.99 7.30 -18.17
CA VAL A 243 22.00 7.29 -17.09
C VAL A 243 22.42 6.31 -16.01
N VAL A 244 22.28 6.74 -14.75
CA VAL A 244 22.36 5.91 -13.55
C VAL A 244 20.93 5.74 -13.02
N ARG A 245 20.52 4.52 -12.70
CA ARG A 245 19.15 4.22 -12.26
C ARG A 245 19.14 3.87 -10.78
N VAL A 246 18.14 4.35 -10.06
CA VAL A 246 17.86 3.96 -8.68
C VAL A 246 16.35 3.80 -8.57
N ALA A 247 15.90 2.72 -7.95
CA ALA A 247 14.51 2.55 -7.58
C ALA A 247 14.30 3.19 -6.19
N ALA A 248 13.19 3.86 -6.03
CA ALA A 248 12.84 4.57 -4.81
C ALA A 248 11.37 4.38 -4.51
N THR A 249 11.01 4.35 -3.22
CA THR A 249 9.62 4.27 -2.77
C THR A 249 9.27 5.43 -1.83
N SER A 250 7.99 5.80 -1.77
CA SER A 250 7.40 6.74 -0.80
C SER A 250 6.18 6.08 -0.15
N SER A 251 5.98 6.22 1.16
CA SER A 251 4.73 5.81 1.83
C SER A 251 3.55 6.61 1.28
N GLU A 252 3.70 7.93 1.21
CA GLU A 252 2.62 8.83 0.83
C GLU A 252 2.77 9.40 -0.58
N ARG A 253 1.66 9.94 -1.07
CA ARG A 253 1.61 10.77 -2.26
C ARG A 253 2.54 11.98 -2.11
N GLY A 254 3.21 12.34 -3.19
CA GLY A 254 4.11 13.47 -3.18
C GLY A 254 5.12 13.42 -4.31
N THR A 255 6.34 13.83 -4.03
CA THR A 255 7.43 13.87 -4.99
C THR A 255 8.62 13.06 -4.53
N ILE A 256 9.18 12.23 -5.40
CA ILE A 256 10.46 11.55 -5.16
C ILE A 256 11.53 12.16 -6.06
N GLY A 257 12.68 12.51 -5.49
CA GLY A 257 13.87 12.94 -6.22
C GLY A 257 15.13 12.28 -5.70
N ALA A 258 16.21 12.33 -6.49
CA ALA A 258 17.52 11.90 -6.06
C ALA A 258 18.58 12.96 -6.35
N SER A 259 19.45 13.20 -5.38
CA SER A 259 20.63 14.06 -5.51
C SER A 259 21.86 13.34 -4.95
N GLY A 260 23.06 13.81 -5.28
CA GLY A 260 24.25 13.23 -4.69
C GLY A 260 25.53 13.58 -5.42
N PHE A 261 26.48 12.64 -5.41
CA PHE A 261 27.83 12.87 -5.90
C PHE A 261 28.34 11.71 -6.75
N LEU A 262 29.14 12.06 -7.76
CA LEU A 262 29.96 11.15 -8.54
C LEU A 262 31.42 11.29 -8.13
N ASP A 263 31.99 10.20 -7.64
CA ASP A 263 33.40 10.09 -7.31
C ASP A 263 34.13 9.42 -8.49
N ALA A 264 35.01 10.17 -9.15
CA ALA A 264 35.84 9.70 -10.26
C ALA A 264 37.32 9.86 -9.90
N GLY A 265 37.91 8.79 -9.34
CA GLY A 265 39.25 8.88 -8.78
C GLY A 265 39.27 9.73 -7.51
N ASP A 266 40.03 10.83 -7.53
CA ASP A 266 40.24 11.72 -6.38
C ASP A 266 39.33 12.96 -6.42
N ILE A 267 38.39 13.00 -7.38
CA ILE A 267 37.48 14.12 -7.60
C ILE A 267 36.07 13.65 -7.28
N SER A 268 35.36 14.43 -6.46
CA SER A 268 33.92 14.28 -6.20
C SER A 268 33.17 15.43 -6.88
N LEU A 269 32.16 15.10 -7.68
CA LEU A 269 31.38 16.07 -8.46
C LEU A 269 29.91 15.94 -8.07
N PRO A 270 29.20 17.06 -7.80
CA PRO A 270 27.78 17.01 -7.52
C PRO A 270 27.01 16.52 -8.74
N LEU A 271 25.97 15.73 -8.49
CA LEU A 271 24.96 15.32 -9.42
C LEU A 271 23.69 16.10 -9.09
N ASP A 272 23.59 17.29 -9.66
CA ASP A 272 22.35 18.05 -9.61
C ASP A 272 21.40 17.50 -10.66
N ASN A 273 20.39 16.78 -10.19
CA ASN A 273 19.22 16.45 -10.99
C ASN A 273 17.94 16.85 -10.24
N ALA A 274 17.99 18.00 -9.57
CA ALA A 274 16.88 18.62 -8.82
C ALA A 274 15.58 18.76 -9.65
N SER A 275 15.66 18.62 -10.97
CA SER A 275 14.57 18.77 -11.92
C SER A 275 13.87 17.47 -12.34
N ALA A 276 14.24 16.30 -11.80
CA ALA A 276 13.51 15.05 -12.02
C ALA A 276 12.82 14.57 -10.74
N ARG A 277 12.12 15.49 -10.06
CA ARG A 277 11.11 15.08 -9.08
C ARG A 277 9.99 14.40 -9.85
N ILE A 278 9.73 13.14 -9.51
CA ILE A 278 8.62 12.37 -10.06
C ILE A 278 7.47 12.46 -9.07
N ASN A 279 6.30 12.87 -9.55
CA ASN A 279 5.08 12.79 -8.76
C ASN A 279 4.70 11.31 -8.61
N VAL A 280 4.45 10.89 -7.39
CA VAL A 280 3.96 9.55 -7.06
C VAL A 280 2.70 9.70 -6.23
N ALA A 281 1.74 8.81 -6.41
CA ALA A 281 0.57 8.72 -5.54
C ALA A 281 0.87 7.95 -4.23
N GLY A 282 2.09 7.40 -4.14
CA GLY A 282 2.51 6.40 -3.17
C GLY A 282 3.31 5.33 -3.94
N GLY A 283 4.02 4.44 -3.24
CA GLY A 283 4.69 3.31 -3.88
C GLY A 283 6.01 3.65 -4.59
N GLY A 284 6.34 2.92 -5.66
CA GLY A 284 7.69 2.86 -6.24
C GLY A 284 7.86 3.57 -7.59
N ALA A 285 8.98 4.29 -7.74
CA ALA A 285 9.39 4.91 -9.00
C ALA A 285 10.87 4.64 -9.33
N GLU A 286 11.19 4.53 -10.61
CA GLU A 286 12.58 4.48 -11.08
C GLU A 286 13.09 5.88 -11.43
N LEU A 287 14.12 6.33 -10.72
CA LEU A 287 14.77 7.61 -10.96
C LEU A 287 15.94 7.42 -11.94
N ALA A 288 15.85 8.09 -13.08
CA ALA A 288 16.88 8.09 -14.12
C ALA A 288 17.78 9.34 -14.00
N ILE A 289 18.96 9.18 -13.40
CA ILE A 289 19.91 10.26 -13.17
C ILE A 289 20.86 10.36 -14.35
N LYS A 290 20.67 11.39 -15.17
CA LYS A 290 21.49 11.63 -16.36
C LYS A 290 22.79 12.34 -15.96
N LEU A 291 23.92 11.69 -16.22
CA LEU A 291 25.23 12.33 -16.06
C LEU A 291 25.45 13.31 -17.21
N THR A 292 25.71 14.57 -16.89
CA THR A 292 25.95 15.64 -17.88
C THR A 292 27.25 16.39 -17.59
N GLY A 293 27.66 17.25 -18.53
CA GLY A 293 28.77 18.19 -18.35
C GLY A 293 30.07 17.59 -17.82
N ARG A 294 30.57 18.17 -16.72
CA ARG A 294 31.85 17.78 -16.09
C ARG A 294 31.80 16.37 -15.49
N ALA A 295 30.68 16.00 -14.84
CA ALA A 295 30.52 14.68 -14.23
C ALA A 295 30.65 13.56 -15.26
N LEU A 296 29.97 13.69 -16.41
CA LEU A 296 30.07 12.72 -17.49
C LEU A 296 31.48 12.60 -18.07
N ARG A 297 32.14 13.73 -18.29
CA ARG A 297 33.51 13.77 -18.84
C ARG A 297 34.52 13.09 -17.92
N GLU A 298 34.51 13.43 -16.63
CA GLU A 298 35.45 12.83 -15.67
C GLU A 298 35.15 11.36 -15.42
N ALA A 299 33.87 10.95 -15.39
CA ALA A 299 33.49 9.54 -15.30
C ALA A 299 34.06 8.72 -16.47
N LYS A 300 33.85 9.17 -17.72
CA LYS A 300 34.38 8.49 -18.92
C LYS A 300 35.91 8.43 -18.92
N LYS A 301 36.57 9.52 -18.54
CA LYS A 301 38.04 9.60 -18.45
C LYS A 301 38.60 8.64 -17.41
N ALA A 302 37.98 8.57 -16.22
CA ALA A 302 38.36 7.66 -15.16
C ALA A 302 38.17 6.19 -15.57
N LEU A 303 37.03 5.84 -16.17
CA LEU A 303 36.75 4.49 -16.68
C LEU A 303 37.74 4.06 -17.76
N LYS A 304 38.08 4.94 -18.72
CA LYS A 304 39.09 4.67 -19.76
C LYS A 304 40.48 4.39 -19.15
N ARG A 305 40.80 5.02 -18.01
CA ARG A 305 42.03 4.80 -17.25
C ARG A 305 41.93 3.66 -16.23
N LYS A 306 40.87 2.84 -16.28
CA LYS A 306 40.59 1.74 -15.35
C LYS A 306 40.54 2.18 -13.87
N ARG A 307 40.20 3.45 -13.60
CA ARG A 307 39.98 3.97 -12.25
C ARG A 307 38.54 3.71 -11.81
N ARG A 308 38.34 3.55 -10.49
CA ARG A 308 37.01 3.36 -9.90
C ARG A 308 36.16 4.62 -10.06
N VAL A 309 34.93 4.44 -10.51
CA VAL A 309 33.90 5.48 -10.53
C VAL A 309 32.73 5.00 -9.69
N THR A 310 32.36 5.79 -8.67
CA THR A 310 31.28 5.46 -7.72
C THR A 310 30.29 6.61 -7.68
N VAL A 311 29.01 6.28 -7.60
CA VAL A 311 27.91 7.22 -7.46
C VAL A 311 27.27 6.99 -6.09
N ARG A 312 27.13 8.08 -5.33
CA ARG A 312 26.47 8.13 -4.03
C ARG A 312 25.23 9.00 -4.17
N LEU A 313 24.07 8.46 -3.83
CA LEU A 313 22.80 9.15 -3.98
C LEU A 313 22.04 9.14 -2.66
N SER A 314 21.39 10.25 -2.38
CA SER A 314 20.34 10.37 -1.39
C SER A 314 19.04 10.57 -2.16
N VAL A 315 18.09 9.67 -1.91
CA VAL A 315 16.71 9.79 -2.38
C VAL A 315 15.95 10.56 -1.34
N VAL A 316 15.18 11.55 -1.77
CA VAL A 316 14.30 12.36 -0.93
C VAL A 316 12.88 12.19 -1.45
N ALA A 317 11.97 11.76 -0.60
CA ALA A 317 10.55 11.93 -0.87
C ALA A 317 10.03 13.10 -0.03
N THR A 318 9.15 13.88 -0.64
CA THR A 318 8.41 14.95 0.01
C THR A 318 6.94 14.66 -0.20
N ASP A 319 6.19 14.49 0.88
CA ASP A 319 4.75 14.22 0.82
C ASP A 319 3.98 15.46 0.33
N ALA A 320 2.65 15.35 0.22
CA ALA A 320 1.81 16.50 -0.05
C ALA A 320 1.97 17.56 1.04
N ALA A 321 1.93 17.18 2.32
CA ALA A 321 2.02 18.04 3.52
C ALA A 321 3.33 18.86 3.64
N GLY A 322 4.32 18.57 2.79
CA GLY A 322 5.64 19.19 2.79
C GLY A 322 6.66 18.53 3.71
N ASN A 323 6.34 17.44 4.42
CA ASN A 323 7.35 16.70 5.17
C ASN A 323 8.22 15.91 4.21
N SER A 324 9.48 15.73 4.59
CA SER A 324 10.45 15.05 3.73
C SER A 324 11.30 14.08 4.52
N ALA A 325 11.47 12.88 3.99
CA ALA A 325 12.48 11.95 4.47
C ALA A 325 13.51 11.65 3.39
N ALA A 326 14.70 11.25 3.83
CA ALA A 326 15.79 10.93 2.95
C ALA A 326 16.37 9.56 3.27
N ARG A 327 16.65 8.78 2.22
CA ARG A 327 17.35 7.49 2.32
C ARG A 327 18.55 7.48 1.40
N ASN A 328 19.68 6.98 1.91
CA ASN A 328 20.86 6.78 1.08
C ASN A 328 20.69 5.51 0.25
N ALA A 329 20.80 5.64 -1.06
CA ALA A 329 20.85 4.48 -1.95
C ALA A 329 22.18 3.71 -1.74
N PRO A 330 22.21 2.40 -2.05
CA PRO A 330 23.44 1.64 -2.13
C PRO A 330 24.47 2.32 -3.03
N ARG A 331 25.76 2.21 -2.70
CA ARG A 331 26.84 2.76 -3.52
C ARG A 331 26.88 2.08 -4.89
N ILE A 332 26.65 2.85 -5.95
CA ILE A 332 26.64 2.34 -7.33
C ILE A 332 28.03 2.50 -7.95
N ARG A 333 28.64 1.41 -8.36
CA ARG A 333 29.87 1.41 -9.16
C ARG A 333 29.52 1.45 -10.63
N LEU A 334 30.20 2.32 -11.39
CA LEU A 334 30.03 2.39 -12.83
C LEU A 334 31.09 1.57 -13.55
N ARG A 335 30.69 0.89 -14.62
CA ARG A 335 31.58 0.24 -15.59
C ARG A 335 31.35 0.78 -16.99
N ALA A 336 32.35 0.69 -17.85
CA ALA A 336 32.23 1.01 -19.27
C ALA A 336 31.34 0.00 -20.02
#